data_AF-A0A9D8IM63-F1
#
_entry.id   AF-A0A9D8IM63-F1
#
_cell.length_a   1.000
_cell.length_b   1.000
_cell.length_c   1.000
_cell.angle_alpha   90.00
_cell.angle_beta   90.00
_cell.angle_gamma   90.00
#
_symmetry.space_group_name_H-M   'P 1'
#
loop_
_entity.id
_entity.type
_entity.pdbx_description
1 polymer ?
#
loop_
_entity_poly.entity_id
_entity_poly.type
_entity_poly.pdbx_seq_one_letter_code
_entity_poly.pdbx_strand_id
1 'polypeptide(L)'
;MEGAFLPQLECLERREVPAVSGISFARGALSVRLDYRGGELELLGASATADNNFRLRFNGAPVGNASGYNITAGITVTGGDGGDIITIEPQAAGRSWRIPGNLTINSGNNADIINIQNSVRGAGFVSGTVSLNTGNGNDQVFLANANATDSLAVGRLFSLNGGNGADSLTSSKGTLNLRGFASVLSVNTVNLSPDAGGGITVAGLQITNPLQQAFNNSLTIDGTAAAVTITGNLGYSSNEREDTVSIDGLAITGDVNLGLGNGDNTVAFSANAPVAIAGSLVVNAGNNDDVLTLSDANATTIDTSLRLSLGNGTNTVTIDNATIEGDASFKGGNGNDIINIATIVDVEILGSIWAALGNDAGVVADRNELQLGSNGVASATVGRALTYFGGSGTDSVALEENSSVAQLMNISLGAGQDEVSLAAGSSVGSLKVNFGVDTDPDTFNNLSDADFNIVLVNYVP
;
A
#
# COMPACT_ATOMS: atom_id res chain seq x y z
N MET A 1 -11.88 -46.48 -46.24
CA MET A 1 -12.91 -45.43 -46.38
C MET A 1 -14.19 -45.99 -45.80
N GLU A 2 -14.93 -45.40 -44.88
CA GLU A 2 -14.91 -44.16 -44.08
C GLU A 2 -16.33 -44.15 -43.44
N GLY A 3 -16.63 -43.76 -42.21
CA GLY A 3 -15.84 -43.23 -41.12
C GLY A 3 -16.51 -43.65 -39.80
N ALA A 4 -15.68 -44.05 -38.84
CA ALA A 4 -16.11 -44.18 -37.46
C ALA A 4 -16.30 -42.75 -36.92
N PHE A 5 -17.54 -42.39 -36.64
CA PHE A 5 -17.83 -41.19 -35.86
C PHE A 5 -17.18 -41.35 -34.48
N LEU A 6 -16.20 -40.49 -34.19
CA LEU A 6 -15.77 -40.26 -32.82
C LEU A 6 -17.00 -39.73 -32.06
N PRO A 7 -17.36 -40.29 -30.89
CA PRO A 7 -18.45 -39.74 -30.11
C PRO A 7 -18.11 -38.30 -29.73
N GLN A 8 -18.83 -37.34 -30.30
CA GLN A 8 -18.87 -35.98 -29.78
C GLN A 8 -19.57 -36.06 -28.42
N LEU A 9 -18.79 -35.86 -27.37
CA LEU A 9 -19.27 -35.74 -26.00
C LEU A 9 -19.70 -34.29 -25.77
N GLU A 10 -20.80 -33.90 -26.41
CA GLU A 10 -21.48 -32.64 -26.11
C GLU A 10 -22.72 -32.99 -25.26
N CYS A 11 -22.93 -32.27 -24.15
CA CYS A 11 -24.07 -32.37 -23.21
C CYS A 11 -24.02 -33.43 -22.08
N LEU A 12 -22.90 -33.59 -21.35
CA LEU A 12 -22.89 -34.34 -20.08
C LEU A 12 -22.90 -33.38 -18.88
N GLU A 13 -23.98 -33.38 -18.11
CA GLU A 13 -24.16 -32.53 -16.91
C GLU A 13 -23.38 -33.03 -15.67
N ARG A 14 -22.87 -34.26 -15.67
CA ARG A 14 -22.14 -34.83 -14.54
C ARG A 14 -21.15 -35.91 -14.97
N ARG A 15 -19.88 -35.79 -14.59
CA ARG A 15 -18.86 -36.82 -14.76
C ARG A 15 -18.22 -37.14 -13.41
N GLU A 16 -18.70 -38.18 -12.75
CA GLU A 16 -17.92 -38.82 -11.69
C GLU A 16 -16.78 -39.58 -12.36
N VAL A 17 -15.56 -39.05 -12.31
CA VAL A 17 -14.37 -39.82 -12.67
C VAL A 17 -14.07 -40.71 -11.46
N PRO A 18 -14.22 -42.05 -11.55
CA PRO A 18 -13.86 -42.92 -10.43
C PRO A 18 -12.40 -42.66 -10.05
N ALA A 19 -12.05 -42.81 -8.77
CA ALA A 19 -10.69 -42.64 -8.28
C ALA A 19 -9.74 -43.61 -9.01
N VAL A 20 -9.18 -43.16 -10.14
CA VAL A 20 -8.18 -43.92 -10.88
C VAL A 20 -6.85 -43.69 -10.19
N SER A 21 -6.40 -44.68 -9.43
CA SER A 21 -4.99 -44.78 -9.05
C SER A 21 -4.15 -44.72 -10.33
N GLY A 22 -3.27 -43.73 -10.44
CA GLY A 22 -2.32 -43.64 -11.55
C GLY A 22 -2.74 -42.79 -12.75
N ILE A 23 -3.54 -41.73 -12.58
CA ILE A 23 -3.50 -40.63 -13.57
C ILE A 23 -2.13 -39.96 -13.48
N SER A 24 -1.16 -40.49 -14.21
CA SER A 24 0.09 -39.78 -14.49
C SER A 24 -0.16 -38.87 -15.68
N PHE A 25 -0.12 -37.56 -15.47
CA PHE A 25 0.04 -36.64 -16.60
C PHE A 25 1.45 -36.86 -17.15
N ALA A 26 1.54 -37.46 -18.34
CA ALA A 26 2.76 -37.42 -19.12
C ALA A 26 3.18 -35.95 -19.27
N ARG A 27 4.50 -35.69 -19.30
CA ARG A 27 5.12 -34.35 -19.47
C ARG A 27 4.20 -33.39 -20.23
N GLY A 28 3.61 -32.42 -19.54
CA GLY A 28 2.60 -31.53 -20.11
C GLY A 28 1.96 -30.64 -19.06
N ALA A 29 1.37 -29.53 -19.50
CA ALA A 29 0.58 -28.64 -18.65
C ALA A 29 -0.80 -29.26 -18.37
N LEU A 30 -1.33 -29.05 -17.15
CA LEU A 30 -2.72 -29.37 -16.83
C LEU A 30 -3.57 -28.16 -17.15
N SER A 31 -4.47 -28.28 -18.14
CA SER A 31 -5.49 -27.28 -18.44
C SER A 31 -6.83 -27.78 -17.95
N VAL A 32 -7.48 -27.01 -17.08
CA VAL A 32 -8.86 -27.23 -16.65
C VAL A 32 -9.70 -26.12 -17.28
N ARG A 33 -10.68 -26.49 -18.10
CA ARG A 33 -11.66 -25.58 -18.68
C ARG A 33 -13.01 -25.84 -18.03
N LEU A 34 -13.65 -24.79 -17.53
CA LEU A 34 -15.04 -24.82 -17.10
C LEU A 34 -15.91 -24.45 -18.32
N ASP A 35 -16.87 -25.31 -18.65
CA ASP A 35 -17.85 -25.01 -19.70
C ASP A 35 -19.03 -24.22 -19.11
N TYR A 36 -19.77 -23.53 -19.98
CA TYR A 36 -20.77 -22.46 -19.73
C TYR A 36 -21.97 -22.81 -18.82
N ARG A 37 -21.97 -23.98 -18.18
CA ARG A 37 -22.97 -24.42 -17.20
C ARG A 37 -22.24 -25.17 -16.10
N GLY A 38 -22.27 -24.58 -14.90
CA GLY A 38 -21.58 -25.03 -13.70
C GLY A 38 -21.35 -26.54 -13.60
N GLY A 39 -20.08 -26.90 -13.42
CA GLY A 39 -19.64 -28.26 -13.16
C GLY A 39 -18.55 -28.24 -12.09
N GLU A 40 -18.71 -29.08 -11.08
CA GLU A 40 -17.71 -29.35 -10.05
C GLU A 40 -16.63 -30.26 -10.66
N LEU A 41 -15.39 -29.78 -10.87
CA LEU A 41 -14.25 -30.68 -11.07
C LEU A 41 -13.56 -30.90 -9.72
N GLU A 42 -14.11 -31.81 -8.93
CA GLU A 42 -13.44 -32.31 -7.73
C GLU A 42 -12.38 -33.35 -8.15
N LEU A 43 -11.10 -32.98 -8.08
CA LEU A 43 -10.01 -33.96 -8.13
C LEU A 43 -9.85 -34.58 -6.73
N LEU A 44 -10.79 -35.50 -6.44
CA LEU A 44 -10.98 -36.42 -5.29
C LEU A 44 -12.09 -36.04 -4.27
N GLY A 45 -13.26 -36.66 -4.47
CA GLY A 45 -13.87 -37.57 -3.48
C GLY A 45 -15.04 -37.08 -2.61
N ALA A 46 -16.13 -36.67 -3.25
CA ALA A 46 -17.52 -36.53 -2.77
C ALA A 46 -17.85 -35.36 -1.82
N SER A 47 -18.69 -34.43 -2.28
CA SER A 47 -20.07 -34.24 -1.76
C SER A 47 -20.83 -33.13 -2.53
N ALA A 48 -21.96 -33.50 -3.15
CA ALA A 48 -22.83 -32.62 -3.90
C ALA A 48 -23.87 -31.90 -3.01
N THR A 49 -23.70 -30.61 -2.80
CA THR A 49 -24.81 -29.68 -2.49
C THR A 49 -24.53 -28.37 -3.20
N ALA A 50 -25.54 -27.88 -3.93
CA ALA A 50 -25.48 -26.82 -4.92
C ALA A 50 -24.75 -25.56 -4.43
N ASP A 51 -23.55 -25.34 -4.98
CA ASP A 51 -22.88 -24.08 -5.32
C ASP A 51 -21.62 -24.47 -6.15
N ASN A 52 -21.26 -23.69 -7.18
CA ASN A 52 -20.24 -24.05 -8.18
C ASN A 52 -18.80 -23.98 -7.61
N ASN A 53 -18.35 -25.09 -7.01
CA ASN A 53 -17.05 -25.17 -6.34
C ASN A 53 -16.03 -25.99 -7.15
N PHE A 54 -14.85 -25.45 -7.40
CA PHE A 54 -13.70 -26.19 -7.92
C PHE A 54 -12.61 -26.32 -6.85
N ARG A 55 -12.22 -27.56 -6.55
CA ARG A 55 -11.22 -27.86 -5.51
C ARG A 55 -10.13 -28.78 -6.05
N LEU A 56 -8.92 -28.24 -6.18
CA LEU A 56 -7.70 -29.01 -6.47
C LEU A 56 -7.04 -29.44 -5.17
N ARG A 57 -7.14 -30.73 -4.84
CA ARG A 57 -6.44 -31.34 -3.69
C ARG A 57 -5.23 -32.14 -4.14
N PHE A 58 -4.07 -31.87 -3.56
CA PHE A 58 -2.84 -32.63 -3.81
C PHE A 58 -2.64 -33.75 -2.79
N ASN A 59 -2.63 -35.00 -3.25
CA ASN A 59 -2.27 -36.18 -2.44
C ASN A 59 -0.79 -36.53 -2.65
N GLY A 60 0.03 -36.47 -1.60
CA GLY A 60 1.40 -36.97 -1.61
C GLY A 60 2.39 -36.12 -0.80
N ALA A 61 3.43 -36.76 -0.28
CA ALA A 61 4.59 -36.06 0.29
C ALA A 61 5.43 -35.45 -0.86
N PRO A 62 6.05 -34.27 -0.68
CA PRO A 62 6.97 -33.75 -1.66
C PRO A 62 8.20 -34.68 -1.69
N VAL A 63 8.50 -35.21 -2.86
CA VAL A 63 9.66 -36.07 -3.19
C VAL A 63 9.57 -37.52 -2.70
N GLY A 64 9.33 -38.44 -3.65
CA GLY A 64 9.52 -39.89 -3.43
C GLY A 64 8.47 -40.81 -4.06
N ASN A 65 8.24 -40.72 -5.38
CA ASN A 65 7.74 -41.76 -6.29
C ASN A 65 6.64 -42.77 -5.85
N ALA A 66 5.76 -42.45 -4.91
CA ALA A 66 4.64 -43.32 -4.57
C ALA A 66 3.33 -42.52 -4.42
N SER A 67 2.47 -42.66 -5.43
CA SER A 67 1.03 -42.31 -5.43
C SER A 67 0.67 -40.84 -5.17
N GLY A 68 1.18 -39.91 -5.97
CA GLY A 68 0.69 -38.53 -6.05
C GLY A 68 0.68 -37.99 -7.49
N TYR A 69 -0.21 -37.03 -7.79
CA TYR A 69 -0.25 -36.36 -9.09
C TYR A 69 1.07 -35.62 -9.35
N ASN A 70 1.91 -36.15 -10.23
CA ASN A 70 3.17 -35.50 -10.64
C ASN A 70 2.89 -34.42 -11.69
N ILE A 71 2.57 -33.20 -11.24
CA ILE A 71 2.57 -32.04 -12.13
C ILE A 71 4.03 -31.71 -12.44
N THR A 72 4.44 -31.88 -13.69
CA THR A 72 5.82 -31.63 -14.14
C THR A 72 5.98 -30.25 -14.81
N ALA A 73 4.88 -29.56 -15.09
CA ALA A 73 4.83 -28.25 -15.73
C ALA A 73 3.93 -27.28 -14.94
N GLY A 74 3.23 -26.37 -15.62
CA GLY A 74 2.27 -25.44 -15.02
C GLY A 74 0.83 -25.97 -14.95
N ILE A 75 -0.01 -25.23 -14.24
CA ILE A 75 -1.46 -25.39 -14.17
C ILE A 75 -2.12 -24.17 -14.80
N THR A 76 -3.13 -24.39 -15.62
CA THR A 76 -4.03 -23.34 -16.11
C THR A 76 -5.47 -23.71 -15.78
N VAL A 77 -6.18 -22.80 -15.13
CA VAL A 77 -7.61 -22.88 -14.85
C VAL A 77 -8.31 -21.75 -15.61
N THR A 78 -9.34 -22.09 -16.36
CA THR A 78 -10.20 -21.12 -17.05
C THR A 78 -11.64 -21.37 -16.61
N GLY A 79 -12.19 -20.45 -15.84
CA GLY A 79 -13.57 -20.44 -15.39
C GLY A 79 -14.54 -19.88 -16.43
N GLY A 80 -15.82 -19.90 -16.05
CA GLY A 80 -16.93 -19.51 -16.89
C GLY A 80 -17.46 -18.11 -16.58
N ASP A 81 -18.64 -17.79 -17.09
CA ASP A 81 -19.35 -16.55 -16.72
C ASP A 81 -20.25 -16.78 -15.48
N GLY A 82 -19.87 -17.64 -14.55
CA GLY A 82 -20.60 -17.89 -13.30
C GLY A 82 -19.74 -17.49 -12.12
N GLY A 83 -20.36 -17.29 -10.94
CA GLY A 83 -19.56 -17.11 -9.72
C GLY A 83 -18.83 -18.41 -9.38
N ASP A 84 -17.52 -18.41 -9.58
CA ASP A 84 -16.65 -19.56 -9.49
C ASP A 84 -15.84 -19.52 -8.19
N ILE A 85 -15.79 -20.65 -7.47
CA ILE A 85 -14.92 -20.81 -6.29
C ILE A 85 -13.77 -21.73 -6.66
N ILE A 86 -12.54 -21.21 -6.72
CA ILE A 86 -11.34 -21.94 -7.14
C ILE A 86 -10.41 -22.11 -5.94
N THR A 87 -10.26 -23.34 -5.45
CA THR A 87 -9.42 -23.64 -4.28
C THR A 87 -8.22 -24.53 -4.63
N ILE A 88 -7.03 -24.11 -4.20
CA ILE A 88 -5.75 -24.82 -4.34
C ILE A 88 -5.12 -24.99 -2.95
N GLU A 89 -4.95 -26.23 -2.51
CA GLU A 89 -4.47 -26.51 -1.14
C GLU A 89 -3.96 -27.95 -0.95
N PRO A 90 -3.28 -28.25 0.18
CA PRO A 90 -2.93 -29.63 0.50
C PRO A 90 -4.18 -30.44 0.85
N GLN A 91 -4.16 -31.74 0.55
CA GLN A 91 -5.27 -32.64 0.87
C GLN A 91 -5.50 -32.80 2.38
N ALA A 92 -4.45 -32.71 3.20
CA ALA A 92 -4.52 -32.94 4.64
C ALA A 92 -3.57 -32.02 5.41
N ALA A 93 -3.92 -31.76 6.68
CA ALA A 93 -3.15 -30.90 7.57
C ALA A 93 -1.68 -31.37 7.68
N GLY A 94 -0.75 -30.41 7.64
CA GLY A 94 0.69 -30.65 7.71
C GLY A 94 1.32 -31.18 6.42
N ARG A 95 0.57 -31.32 5.32
CA ARG A 95 1.13 -31.69 4.01
C ARG A 95 1.51 -30.46 3.20
N SER A 96 2.35 -30.68 2.20
CA SER A 96 2.73 -29.62 1.27
C SER A 96 2.41 -29.99 -0.17
N TRP A 97 2.14 -28.99 -1.01
CA TRP A 97 2.02 -29.15 -2.46
C TRP A 97 3.04 -28.29 -3.18
N ARG A 98 3.38 -28.71 -4.41
CA ARG A 98 4.29 -27.98 -5.28
C ARG A 98 3.79 -27.97 -6.71
N ILE A 99 3.80 -26.80 -7.33
CA ILE A 99 3.62 -26.59 -8.77
C ILE A 99 5.00 -26.24 -9.36
N PRO A 100 5.66 -27.14 -10.11
CA PRO A 100 7.00 -26.86 -10.66
C PRO A 100 7.03 -25.80 -11.76
N GLY A 101 5.92 -25.55 -12.44
CA GLY A 101 5.77 -24.51 -13.45
C GLY A 101 4.98 -23.30 -12.97
N ASN A 102 4.29 -22.66 -13.91
CA ASN A 102 3.41 -21.51 -13.64
C ASN A 102 2.05 -21.97 -13.13
N LEU A 103 1.37 -21.10 -12.39
CA LEU A 103 -0.05 -21.21 -12.10
C LEU A 103 -0.77 -20.05 -12.78
N THR A 104 -1.74 -20.35 -13.63
CA THR A 104 -2.59 -19.36 -14.28
C THR A 104 -4.04 -19.66 -13.95
N ILE A 105 -4.78 -18.66 -13.48
CA ILE A 105 -6.22 -18.75 -13.23
C ILE A 105 -6.87 -17.56 -13.95
N ASN A 106 -7.87 -17.85 -14.78
CA ASN A 106 -8.79 -16.85 -15.31
C ASN A 106 -10.18 -17.27 -14.83
N SER A 107 -10.81 -16.59 -13.88
CA SER A 107 -12.09 -17.07 -13.33
C SER A 107 -13.30 -16.67 -14.20
N GLY A 108 -13.34 -15.46 -14.74
CA GLY A 108 -14.26 -15.13 -15.84
C GLY A 108 -15.12 -13.91 -15.55
N ASN A 109 -16.43 -14.11 -15.42
CA ASN A 109 -17.37 -13.02 -15.10
C ASN A 109 -18.23 -13.40 -13.90
N ASN A 110 -18.77 -12.39 -13.22
CA ASN A 110 -19.44 -12.39 -11.92
C ASN A 110 -18.47 -12.53 -10.75
N ALA A 111 -19.01 -12.51 -9.54
CA ALA A 111 -18.22 -12.55 -8.31
C ALA A 111 -17.59 -13.93 -8.10
N ASP A 112 -16.26 -13.97 -8.17
CA ASP A 112 -15.44 -15.17 -8.04
C ASP A 112 -14.65 -15.18 -6.73
N ILE A 113 -14.29 -16.38 -6.26
CA ILE A 113 -13.44 -16.57 -5.08
C ILE A 113 -12.26 -17.47 -5.44
N ILE A 114 -11.04 -16.95 -5.37
CA ILE A 114 -9.81 -17.73 -5.55
C ILE A 114 -9.12 -17.91 -4.20
N ASN A 115 -9.03 -19.16 -3.76
CA ASN A 115 -8.39 -19.59 -2.52
C ASN A 115 -7.09 -20.33 -2.81
N ILE A 116 -5.94 -19.73 -2.53
CA ILE A 116 -4.64 -20.42 -2.60
C ILE A 116 -4.11 -20.57 -1.18
N GLN A 117 -4.10 -21.81 -0.69
CA GLN A 117 -3.68 -22.16 0.67
C GLN A 117 -4.62 -21.59 1.76
N ASN A 118 -5.94 -21.79 1.61
CA ASN A 118 -6.96 -21.18 2.49
C ASN A 118 -7.82 -22.16 3.34
N SER A 119 -7.63 -23.49 3.28
CA SER A 119 -8.52 -24.38 4.06
C SER A 119 -7.84 -25.50 4.85
N VAL A 120 -6.62 -25.91 4.53
CA VAL A 120 -5.96 -27.05 5.18
C VAL A 120 -4.53 -26.69 5.58
N ARG A 121 -4.16 -27.00 6.83
CA ARG A 121 -2.82 -26.67 7.34
C ARG A 121 -1.73 -27.19 6.41
N GLY A 122 -0.73 -26.38 6.06
CA GLY A 122 0.39 -26.88 5.27
C GLY A 122 1.17 -25.85 4.48
N ALA A 123 1.96 -26.34 3.52
CA ALA A 123 2.84 -25.50 2.70
C ALA A 123 2.52 -25.63 1.20
N GLY A 124 2.31 -24.51 0.52
CA GLY A 124 2.19 -24.41 -0.93
C GLY A 124 3.41 -23.76 -1.55
N PHE A 125 3.85 -24.28 -2.70
CA PHE A 125 4.94 -23.67 -3.46
C PHE A 125 4.69 -23.69 -4.97
N VAL A 126 4.67 -22.52 -5.60
CA VAL A 126 4.70 -22.37 -7.06
C VAL A 126 6.11 -21.96 -7.46
N SER A 127 6.81 -22.80 -8.23
CA SER A 127 8.20 -22.51 -8.63
C SER A 127 8.28 -21.43 -9.73
N GLY A 128 7.26 -21.34 -10.57
CA GLY A 128 7.15 -20.35 -11.65
C GLY A 128 6.40 -19.08 -11.25
N THR A 129 5.73 -18.49 -12.22
CA THR A 129 4.87 -17.31 -12.07
C THR A 129 3.48 -17.73 -11.63
N VAL A 130 2.84 -16.93 -10.78
CA VAL A 130 1.39 -16.98 -10.52
C VAL A 130 0.73 -15.82 -11.26
N SER A 131 -0.30 -16.11 -12.05
CA SER A 131 -1.09 -15.11 -12.79
C SER A 131 -2.56 -15.38 -12.56
N LEU A 132 -3.25 -14.43 -11.92
CA LEU A 132 -4.66 -14.49 -11.58
C LEU A 132 -5.38 -13.36 -12.32
N ASN A 133 -6.41 -13.68 -13.09
CA ASN A 133 -7.30 -12.70 -13.72
C ASN A 133 -8.72 -13.05 -13.29
N THR A 134 -9.40 -12.17 -12.57
CA THR A 134 -10.72 -12.51 -12.05
C THR A 134 -11.85 -12.06 -12.98
N GLY A 135 -11.73 -10.86 -13.56
CA GLY A 135 -12.46 -10.46 -14.76
C GLY A 135 -13.49 -9.38 -14.48
N ASN A 136 -14.78 -9.61 -14.70
CA ASN A 136 -15.80 -8.65 -14.25
C ASN A 136 -16.52 -9.25 -13.05
N GLY A 137 -16.67 -8.54 -11.94
CA GLY A 137 -17.26 -9.12 -10.74
C GLY A 137 -16.79 -8.39 -9.49
N ASN A 138 -17.36 -8.75 -8.35
CA ASN A 138 -16.77 -8.36 -7.07
C ASN A 138 -15.97 -9.57 -6.59
N ASP A 139 -14.70 -9.62 -6.96
CA ASP A 139 -13.90 -10.83 -6.81
C ASP A 139 -13.08 -10.83 -5.51
N GLN A 140 -12.79 -12.03 -5.01
CA GLN A 140 -12.02 -12.22 -3.79
C GLN A 140 -10.87 -13.18 -4.02
N VAL A 141 -9.66 -12.74 -3.70
CA VAL A 141 -8.45 -13.56 -3.76
C VAL A 141 -7.84 -13.70 -2.37
N PHE A 142 -7.74 -14.92 -1.90
CA PHE A 142 -7.16 -15.27 -0.61
C PHE A 142 -5.85 -16.03 -0.80
N LEU A 143 -4.77 -15.53 -0.21
CA LEU A 143 -3.46 -16.15 -0.21
C LEU A 143 -3.06 -16.51 1.23
N ALA A 144 -2.61 -17.75 1.45
CA ALA A 144 -2.11 -18.22 2.76
C ALA A 144 -3.08 -18.03 3.95
N ASN A 145 -4.38 -17.85 3.72
CA ASN A 145 -5.27 -17.21 4.69
C ASN A 145 -5.96 -18.16 5.71
N ALA A 146 -5.56 -19.45 5.77
CA ALA A 146 -6.30 -20.43 6.57
C ALA A 146 -5.88 -20.49 8.05
N ASN A 147 -4.57 -20.65 8.30
CA ASN A 147 -4.00 -20.87 9.63
C ASN A 147 -2.62 -20.20 9.78
N ALA A 148 -2.26 -19.86 11.02
CA ALA A 148 -0.98 -19.24 11.36
C ALA A 148 0.28 -20.01 10.94
N THR A 149 0.18 -21.33 10.79
CA THR A 149 1.30 -22.19 10.41
C THR A 149 1.41 -22.42 8.90
N ASP A 150 0.48 -21.89 8.13
CA ASP A 150 0.44 -22.15 6.70
C ASP A 150 1.51 -21.34 6.00
N SER A 151 2.02 -21.84 4.88
CA SER A 151 2.99 -21.09 4.09
C SER A 151 2.67 -21.18 2.62
N LEU A 152 2.64 -20.06 1.91
CA LEU A 152 2.60 -20.02 0.46
C LEU A 152 3.84 -19.30 -0.05
N ALA A 153 4.55 -19.92 -1.00
CA ALA A 153 5.66 -19.28 -1.67
C ALA A 153 5.49 -19.28 -3.20
N VAL A 154 5.84 -18.15 -3.82
CA VAL A 154 5.90 -17.97 -5.28
C VAL A 154 7.35 -17.68 -5.66
N GLY A 155 7.90 -18.53 -6.52
CA GLY A 155 9.32 -18.53 -6.88
C GLY A 155 9.73 -17.39 -7.82
N ARG A 156 8.77 -16.82 -8.57
CA ARG A 156 9.00 -15.73 -9.54
C ARG A 156 7.95 -14.63 -9.35
N LEU A 157 7.39 -14.11 -10.44
CA LEU A 157 6.39 -13.05 -10.44
C LEU A 157 5.06 -13.54 -9.86
N PHE A 158 4.40 -12.66 -9.12
CA PHE A 158 2.97 -12.76 -8.79
C PHE A 158 2.24 -11.64 -9.53
N SER A 159 1.18 -11.98 -10.25
CA SER A 159 0.31 -11.01 -10.94
C SER A 159 -1.14 -11.31 -10.59
N LEU A 160 -1.87 -10.29 -10.16
CA LEU A 160 -3.31 -10.31 -9.98
C LEU A 160 -3.92 -9.16 -10.78
N ASN A 161 -4.96 -9.44 -11.54
CA ASN A 161 -5.82 -8.44 -12.16
C ASN A 161 -7.27 -8.70 -11.71
N GLY A 162 -7.83 -7.80 -10.90
CA GLY A 162 -9.23 -7.86 -10.47
C GLY A 162 -10.20 -7.62 -11.63
N GLY A 163 -9.80 -6.73 -12.55
CA GLY A 163 -10.62 -6.35 -13.69
C GLY A 163 -11.62 -5.27 -13.31
N ASN A 164 -12.93 -5.48 -13.52
CA ASN A 164 -13.97 -4.51 -13.21
C ASN A 164 -14.84 -4.97 -12.04
N GLY A 165 -15.12 -4.07 -11.10
CA GLY A 165 -15.95 -4.34 -9.93
C GLY A 165 -15.17 -4.20 -8.63
N ALA A 166 -15.81 -4.49 -7.50
CA ALA A 166 -15.23 -4.28 -6.18
C ALA A 166 -14.39 -5.49 -5.76
N ASP A 167 -13.12 -5.47 -6.14
CA ASP A 167 -12.22 -6.61 -6.00
C ASP A 167 -11.35 -6.53 -4.74
N SER A 168 -10.98 -7.69 -4.19
CA SER A 168 -10.15 -7.78 -2.99
C SER A 168 -9.04 -8.83 -3.06
N LEU A 169 -7.89 -8.50 -2.48
CA LEU A 169 -6.77 -9.40 -2.21
C LEU A 169 -6.49 -9.42 -0.71
N THR A 170 -6.55 -10.60 -0.10
CA THR A 170 -6.29 -10.78 1.32
C THR A 170 -5.23 -11.85 1.58
N SER A 171 -4.25 -11.51 2.41
CA SER A 171 -3.33 -12.43 3.05
C SER A 171 -3.23 -12.06 4.52
N SER A 172 -4.05 -12.67 5.37
CA SER A 172 -4.12 -12.30 6.79
C SER A 172 -3.75 -13.39 7.79
N LYS A 173 -3.25 -14.52 7.31
CA LYS A 173 -2.74 -15.59 8.17
C LYS A 173 -1.50 -16.22 7.55
N GLY A 174 -0.74 -16.92 8.38
CA GLY A 174 0.37 -17.72 7.92
C GLY A 174 1.48 -16.90 7.26
N THR A 175 2.35 -17.61 6.53
CA THR A 175 3.51 -17.07 5.86
C THR A 175 3.24 -16.91 4.36
N LEU A 176 3.32 -15.69 3.83
CA LEU A 176 3.32 -15.44 2.39
C LEU A 176 4.72 -15.00 1.94
N ASN A 177 5.31 -15.69 0.98
CA ASN A 177 6.61 -15.35 0.43
C ASN A 177 6.55 -15.19 -1.10
N LEU A 178 6.48 -13.95 -1.56
CA LEU A 178 6.54 -13.57 -2.97
C LEU A 178 7.98 -13.20 -3.32
N ARG A 179 8.75 -14.17 -3.80
CA ARG A 179 10.21 -14.01 -4.02
C ARG A 179 10.55 -13.13 -5.22
N GLY A 180 9.62 -12.98 -6.16
CA GLY A 180 9.72 -12.00 -7.23
C GLY A 180 8.83 -10.81 -6.96
N PHE A 181 8.83 -9.89 -7.93
CA PHE A 181 7.94 -8.74 -7.92
C PHE A 181 6.47 -9.19 -7.89
N ALA A 182 5.63 -8.45 -7.18
CA ALA A 182 4.19 -8.64 -7.11
C ALA A 182 3.49 -7.45 -7.77
N SER A 183 2.65 -7.71 -8.76
CA SER A 183 1.84 -6.73 -9.45
C SER A 183 0.36 -7.00 -9.18
N VAL A 184 -0.35 -6.00 -8.67
CA VAL A 184 -1.78 -6.07 -8.38
C VAL A 184 -2.45 -4.93 -9.16
N LEU A 185 -3.33 -5.29 -10.08
CA LEU A 185 -4.00 -4.37 -10.99
C LEU A 185 -5.50 -4.40 -10.75
N SER A 186 -6.12 -3.23 -10.65
CA SER A 186 -7.56 -3.07 -10.47
C SER A 186 -8.11 -3.90 -9.32
N VAL A 187 -7.50 -3.79 -8.14
CA VAL A 187 -7.99 -4.40 -6.90
C VAL A 187 -8.22 -3.28 -5.89
N ASN A 188 -9.47 -3.08 -5.51
CA ASN A 188 -9.86 -1.96 -4.66
C ASN A 188 -9.38 -2.16 -3.23
N THR A 189 -9.46 -3.38 -2.69
CA THR A 189 -9.05 -3.66 -1.31
C THR A 189 -7.87 -4.62 -1.28
N VAL A 190 -6.71 -4.17 -0.81
CA VAL A 190 -5.54 -5.02 -0.56
C VAL A 190 -5.24 -5.05 0.93
N ASN A 191 -5.28 -6.23 1.53
CA ASN A 191 -5.00 -6.44 2.94
C ASN A 191 -3.89 -7.49 3.15
N LEU A 192 -2.75 -7.04 3.68
CA LEU A 192 -1.58 -7.85 4.03
C LEU A 192 -1.33 -7.73 5.54
N SER A 193 -1.93 -8.61 6.33
CA SER A 193 -1.94 -8.53 7.80
C SER A 193 -1.71 -9.92 8.43
N PRO A 194 -0.47 -10.46 8.41
CA PRO A 194 -0.22 -11.81 8.90
C PRO A 194 -0.50 -11.92 10.40
N ASP A 195 -1.01 -13.06 10.83
CA ASP A 195 -1.19 -13.38 12.24
C ASP A 195 0.16 -13.70 12.93
N ALA A 196 0.15 -13.76 14.27
CA ALA A 196 1.36 -13.88 15.08
C ALA A 196 2.23 -15.13 14.84
N GLY A 197 1.74 -16.12 14.09
CA GLY A 197 2.52 -17.31 13.71
C GLY A 197 3.13 -17.24 12.31
N GLY A 198 2.82 -16.18 11.56
CA GLY A 198 3.11 -16.04 10.14
C GLY A 198 4.16 -14.98 9.81
N GLY A 199 4.03 -14.39 8.62
CA GLY A 199 4.87 -13.30 8.14
C GLY A 199 4.70 -13.10 6.64
N ILE A 200 4.87 -11.88 6.16
CA ILE A 200 4.78 -11.59 4.72
C ILE A 200 6.12 -11.07 4.24
N THR A 201 6.67 -11.69 3.20
CA THR A 201 7.87 -11.20 2.52
C THR A 201 7.56 -11.04 1.03
N VAL A 202 7.78 -9.84 0.51
CA VAL A 202 7.56 -9.52 -0.91
C VAL A 202 8.81 -8.86 -1.46
N ALA A 203 9.30 -9.29 -2.64
CA ALA A 203 10.52 -8.70 -3.19
C ALA A 203 10.35 -7.25 -3.68
N GLY A 204 9.13 -6.90 -4.07
CA GLY A 204 8.67 -5.57 -4.45
C GLY A 204 7.19 -5.64 -4.79
N LEU A 205 6.41 -4.63 -4.45
CA LEU A 205 4.96 -4.63 -4.56
C LEU A 205 4.50 -3.39 -5.33
N GLN A 206 3.77 -3.59 -6.42
CA GLN A 206 3.07 -2.52 -7.11
C GLN A 206 1.58 -2.82 -7.14
N ILE A 207 0.80 -1.87 -6.65
CA ILE A 207 -0.66 -1.86 -6.69
C ILE A 207 -1.07 -0.70 -7.57
N THR A 208 -1.88 -0.95 -8.59
CA THR A 208 -2.34 0.07 -9.53
C THR A 208 -3.83 -0.09 -9.79
N ASN A 209 -4.60 0.97 -9.56
CA ASN A 209 -6.03 1.06 -9.76
C ASN A 209 -6.32 2.17 -10.79
N PRO A 210 -6.19 1.87 -12.10
CA PRO A 210 -6.07 2.93 -13.10
C PRO A 210 -7.39 3.62 -13.47
N LEU A 211 -8.55 2.94 -13.41
CA LEU A 211 -9.85 3.45 -13.92
C LEU A 211 -11.08 2.78 -13.28
N GLN A 212 -11.10 2.59 -11.96
CA GLN A 212 -12.24 2.01 -11.23
C GLN A 212 -13.09 3.11 -10.57
N GLN A 213 -13.71 3.98 -11.39
CA GLN A 213 -14.39 5.22 -10.95
C GLN A 213 -15.55 5.02 -9.94
N ALA A 214 -15.97 3.78 -9.68
CA ALA A 214 -17.11 3.48 -8.84
C ALA A 214 -16.76 3.18 -7.37
N PHE A 215 -15.48 2.93 -7.04
CA PHE A 215 -15.13 2.40 -5.73
C PHE A 215 -13.97 3.16 -5.09
N ASN A 216 -14.07 3.34 -3.77
CA ASN A 216 -12.96 3.76 -2.93
C ASN A 216 -11.94 2.61 -2.88
N ASN A 217 -10.67 2.96 -2.68
CA ASN A 217 -9.61 1.97 -2.57
C ASN A 217 -9.02 1.96 -1.16
N SER A 218 -8.54 0.79 -0.74
CA SER A 218 -7.87 0.62 0.52
C SER A 218 -6.64 -0.27 0.36
N LEU A 219 -5.52 0.21 0.89
CA LEU A 219 -4.30 -0.57 1.12
C LEU A 219 -4.08 -0.66 2.63
N THR A 220 -4.15 -1.87 3.17
CA THR A 220 -3.74 -2.16 4.55
C THR A 220 -2.54 -3.09 4.52
N ILE A 221 -1.43 -2.65 5.12
CA ILE A 221 -0.29 -3.49 5.45
C ILE A 221 -0.09 -3.41 6.96
N ASP A 222 -0.34 -4.50 7.66
CA ASP A 222 -0.33 -4.53 9.12
C ASP A 222 0.58 -5.65 9.62
N GLY A 223 1.81 -5.28 9.96
CA GLY A 223 2.81 -6.16 10.54
C GLY A 223 2.85 -6.17 12.07
N THR A 224 1.80 -5.70 12.74
CA THR A 224 1.76 -5.63 14.22
C THR A 224 1.83 -7.01 14.87
N ALA A 225 1.13 -7.99 14.30
CA ALA A 225 1.10 -9.35 14.82
C ALA A 225 2.32 -10.17 14.37
N ALA A 226 2.76 -10.01 13.12
CA ALA A 226 3.97 -10.62 12.60
C ALA A 226 4.61 -9.77 11.50
N ALA A 227 5.91 -9.93 11.30
CA ALA A 227 6.68 -9.08 10.40
C ALA A 227 6.14 -9.10 8.96
N VAL A 228 5.92 -7.92 8.40
CA VAL A 228 5.83 -7.70 6.96
C VAL A 228 7.13 -7.07 6.49
N THR A 229 7.70 -7.61 5.42
CA THR A 229 8.95 -7.10 4.83
C THR A 229 8.80 -6.97 3.32
N ILE A 230 9.12 -5.79 2.80
CA ILE A 230 9.24 -5.55 1.36
C ILE A 230 10.71 -5.28 1.05
N THR A 231 11.40 -6.21 0.38
CA THR A 231 12.85 -6.10 0.11
C THR A 231 13.16 -5.24 -1.12
N GLY A 232 12.20 -4.46 -1.58
CA GLY A 232 12.31 -3.58 -2.74
C GLY A 232 11.37 -2.41 -2.57
N ASN A 233 10.80 -1.93 -3.67
CA ASN A 233 9.90 -0.78 -3.62
C ASN A 233 8.46 -1.21 -3.31
N LEU A 234 7.75 -0.33 -2.61
CA LEU A 234 6.30 -0.33 -2.49
C LEU A 234 5.75 0.80 -3.38
N GLY A 235 4.94 0.44 -4.37
CA GLY A 235 4.21 1.36 -5.21
C GLY A 235 2.71 1.17 -5.04
N TYR A 236 2.00 2.27 -4.84
CA TYR A 236 0.54 2.35 -4.84
C TYR A 236 0.14 3.49 -5.77
N SER A 237 -0.82 3.25 -6.67
CA SER A 237 -1.33 4.29 -7.55
C SER A 237 -2.83 4.09 -7.81
N SER A 238 -3.66 5.06 -7.46
CA SER A 238 -5.10 5.13 -7.79
C SER A 238 -5.37 6.38 -8.64
N ASN A 239 -6.65 6.70 -8.92
CA ASN A 239 -6.99 7.78 -9.85
C ASN A 239 -8.05 8.79 -9.34
N GLU A 240 -9.28 8.38 -9.04
CA GLU A 240 -10.43 9.30 -9.00
C GLU A 240 -11.17 9.36 -7.67
N ARG A 241 -10.97 8.39 -6.78
CA ARG A 241 -11.75 8.21 -5.55
C ARG A 241 -10.86 8.34 -4.33
N GLU A 242 -11.53 8.35 -3.18
CA GLU A 242 -10.90 8.31 -1.86
C GLU A 242 -10.05 7.04 -1.73
N ASP A 243 -8.84 7.23 -1.22
CA ASP A 243 -7.93 6.16 -0.85
C ASP A 243 -7.69 6.16 0.66
N THR A 244 -7.75 4.98 1.25
CA THR A 244 -7.32 4.75 2.63
C THR A 244 -6.09 3.86 2.63
N VAL A 245 -4.93 4.42 2.94
CA VAL A 245 -3.66 3.71 3.07
C VAL A 245 -3.26 3.64 4.54
N SER A 246 -3.12 2.43 5.07
CA SER A 246 -2.66 2.16 6.44
C SER A 246 -1.47 1.22 6.39
N ILE A 247 -0.34 1.65 6.95
CA ILE A 247 0.91 0.92 6.97
C ILE A 247 1.45 0.87 8.41
N ASP A 248 1.47 -0.32 8.99
CA ASP A 248 1.93 -0.59 10.36
C ASP A 248 2.92 -1.75 10.37
N GLY A 249 3.93 -1.72 11.25
CA GLY A 249 4.82 -2.86 11.51
C GLY A 249 5.61 -3.36 10.29
N LEU A 250 5.94 -2.45 9.37
CA LEU A 250 6.50 -2.75 8.06
C LEU A 250 7.98 -2.34 7.96
N ALA A 251 8.82 -3.25 7.44
CA ALA A 251 10.18 -2.94 7.03
C ALA A 251 10.31 -2.94 5.50
N ILE A 252 10.79 -1.85 4.92
CA ILE A 252 10.97 -1.67 3.47
C ILE A 252 12.42 -1.28 3.18
N THR A 253 13.09 -2.02 2.31
CA THR A 253 14.48 -1.71 1.95
C THR A 253 14.62 -0.76 0.75
N GLY A 254 13.53 -0.53 0.00
CA GLY A 254 13.47 0.41 -1.12
C GLY A 254 12.58 1.62 -0.84
N ASP A 255 12.10 2.24 -1.91
CA ASP A 255 11.25 3.43 -1.85
C ASP A 255 9.77 3.06 -1.64
N VAL A 256 9.05 3.96 -0.98
CA VAL A 256 7.58 3.98 -0.94
C VAL A 256 7.08 5.10 -1.83
N ASN A 257 6.26 4.77 -2.82
CA ASN A 257 5.62 5.73 -3.71
C ASN A 257 4.10 5.53 -3.65
N LEU A 258 3.39 6.48 -3.06
CA LEU A 258 1.94 6.52 -3.01
C LEU A 258 1.44 7.62 -3.96
N GLY A 259 0.74 7.24 -5.02
CA GLY A 259 -0.06 8.14 -5.84
C GLY A 259 -1.53 7.89 -5.50
N LEU A 260 -2.14 8.81 -4.79
CA LEU A 260 -3.54 8.71 -4.41
C LEU A 260 -4.41 9.37 -5.49
N GLY A 261 -5.72 9.17 -5.38
CA GLY A 261 -6.72 9.61 -6.31
C GLY A 261 -7.25 11.00 -5.97
N ASN A 262 -8.21 11.46 -6.75
CA ASN A 262 -8.81 12.80 -6.58
C ASN A 262 -9.91 12.87 -5.51
N GLY A 263 -10.04 11.88 -4.62
CA GLY A 263 -10.99 11.93 -3.49
C GLY A 263 -10.34 12.46 -2.23
N ASP A 264 -11.08 12.53 -1.13
CA ASP A 264 -10.50 12.83 0.18
C ASP A 264 -9.68 11.62 0.64
N ASN A 265 -8.36 11.73 0.65
CA ASN A 265 -7.51 10.58 0.96
C ASN A 265 -7.02 10.60 2.41
N THR A 266 -6.78 9.41 2.94
CA THR A 266 -6.19 9.23 4.27
C THR A 266 -5.00 8.29 4.18
N VAL A 267 -3.84 8.75 4.67
CA VAL A 267 -2.61 7.96 4.76
C VAL A 267 -2.13 7.95 6.20
N ALA A 268 -1.99 6.76 6.79
CA ALA A 268 -1.50 6.58 8.14
C ALA A 268 -0.32 5.60 8.17
N PHE A 269 0.77 6.02 8.80
CA PHE A 269 1.92 5.17 9.10
C PHE A 269 2.12 5.03 10.61
N SER A 270 2.53 3.84 11.04
CA SER A 270 3.00 3.56 12.40
C SER A 270 1.97 3.81 13.51
N ALA A 271 0.69 3.75 13.19
CA ALA A 271 -0.39 3.88 14.18
C ALA A 271 -0.29 2.82 15.28
N ASN A 272 0.10 1.59 14.93
CA ASN A 272 0.08 0.45 15.86
C ASN A 272 1.43 -0.26 16.05
N ALA A 273 2.37 -0.11 15.12
CA ALA A 273 3.72 -0.66 15.24
C ALA A 273 4.72 0.13 14.39
N PRO A 274 6.02 0.16 14.76
CA PRO A 274 7.02 0.95 14.04
C PRO A 274 7.12 0.60 12.55
N VAL A 275 7.41 1.60 11.72
CA VAL A 275 7.69 1.44 10.29
C VAL A 275 9.10 1.93 9.98
N ALA A 276 9.83 1.15 9.19
CA ALA A 276 11.16 1.51 8.72
C ALA A 276 11.22 1.50 7.19
N ILE A 277 11.59 2.63 6.59
CA ILE A 277 11.73 2.83 5.15
C ILE A 277 13.20 3.22 4.87
N ALA A 278 13.97 2.29 4.30
CA ALA A 278 15.36 2.57 3.97
C ALA A 278 15.52 3.50 2.74
N GLY A 279 14.48 3.61 1.91
CA GLY A 279 14.44 4.51 0.77
C GLY A 279 13.79 5.85 1.08
N SER A 280 13.22 6.47 0.05
CA SER A 280 12.37 7.67 0.19
C SER A 280 10.91 7.29 0.43
N LEU A 281 10.19 8.15 1.14
CA LEU A 281 8.73 8.17 1.16
C LEU A 281 8.24 9.30 0.25
N VAL A 282 7.50 8.95 -0.79
CA VAL A 282 6.87 9.88 -1.73
C VAL A 282 5.36 9.69 -1.69
N VAL A 283 4.62 10.77 -1.44
CA VAL A 283 3.15 10.77 -1.50
C VAL A 283 2.67 11.89 -2.41
N ASN A 284 1.79 11.56 -3.35
CA ASN A 284 1.05 12.50 -4.17
C ASN A 284 -0.42 12.31 -3.84
N ALA A 285 -1.01 13.25 -3.09
CA ALA A 285 -2.31 13.06 -2.46
C ALA A 285 -3.48 13.37 -3.43
N GLY A 286 -3.36 14.38 -4.29
CA GLY A 286 -4.20 14.48 -5.49
C GLY A 286 -5.04 15.74 -5.50
N ASN A 287 -6.35 15.60 -5.47
CA ASN A 287 -7.27 16.73 -5.34
C ASN A 287 -8.24 16.44 -4.20
N ASN A 288 -8.78 17.51 -3.62
CA ASN A 288 -9.65 17.54 -2.44
C ASN A 288 -8.85 17.38 -1.14
N ASP A 289 -9.55 17.13 -0.04
CA ASP A 289 -8.99 17.29 1.29
C ASP A 289 -8.24 16.01 1.69
N ASP A 290 -6.92 16.11 1.82
CA ASP A 290 -6.07 14.96 2.15
C ASP A 290 -5.53 15.02 3.57
N VAL A 291 -5.50 13.85 4.23
CA VAL A 291 -4.91 13.70 5.57
C VAL A 291 -3.76 12.70 5.51
N LEU A 292 -2.57 13.15 5.92
CA LEU A 292 -1.40 12.30 6.09
C LEU A 292 -0.90 12.36 7.53
N THR A 293 -0.67 11.19 8.11
CA THR A 293 -0.17 11.06 9.48
C THR A 293 0.99 10.06 9.54
N LEU A 294 2.14 10.52 10.03
CA LEU A 294 3.18 9.64 10.60
C LEU A 294 2.96 9.67 12.12
N SER A 295 2.45 8.57 12.67
CA SER A 295 1.85 8.53 14.02
C SER A 295 2.84 8.76 15.16
N ASP A 296 2.33 9.37 16.21
CA ASP A 296 2.95 9.61 17.52
C ASP A 296 3.26 8.35 18.35
N ALA A 297 2.43 7.30 18.29
CA ALA A 297 2.53 6.15 19.18
C ALA A 297 3.76 5.28 18.89
N ASN A 298 4.19 5.18 17.62
CA ASN A 298 5.30 4.35 17.21
C ASN A 298 6.20 5.05 16.21
N ALA A 299 7.50 4.76 16.29
CA ALA A 299 8.49 5.45 15.48
C ALA A 299 8.35 5.14 13.99
N THR A 300 8.51 6.15 13.15
CA THR A 300 8.70 6.02 11.70
C THR A 300 10.12 6.46 11.32
N THR A 301 10.91 5.59 10.68
CA THR A 301 12.24 5.96 10.17
C THR A 301 12.25 6.00 8.65
N ILE A 302 12.81 7.07 8.07
CA ILE A 302 13.00 7.27 6.63
C ILE A 302 14.47 7.62 6.38
N ASP A 303 15.25 6.67 5.86
CA ASP A 303 16.71 6.82 5.74
C ASP A 303 17.14 7.72 4.56
N THR A 304 16.22 8.07 3.65
CA THR A 304 16.55 8.96 2.53
C THR A 304 15.80 10.29 2.58
N SER A 305 14.55 10.36 2.15
CA SER A 305 13.85 11.66 2.04
C SER A 305 12.36 11.48 2.13
N LEU A 306 11.68 12.52 2.64
CA LEU A 306 10.23 12.64 2.62
C LEU A 306 9.84 13.66 1.55
N ARG A 307 8.94 13.28 0.62
CA ARG A 307 8.40 14.18 -0.39
C ARG A 307 6.88 14.06 -0.46
N LEU A 308 6.18 15.12 -0.10
CA LEU A 308 4.73 15.20 -0.12
C LEU A 308 4.28 16.24 -1.14
N SER A 309 3.45 15.83 -2.09
CA SER A 309 2.71 16.71 -3.00
C SER A 309 1.23 16.57 -2.67
N LEU A 310 0.67 17.55 -1.97
CA LEU A 310 -0.69 17.49 -1.44
C LEU A 310 -1.70 17.76 -2.55
N GLY A 311 -1.38 18.68 -3.47
CA GLY A 311 -2.28 19.04 -4.56
C GLY A 311 -3.31 20.06 -4.11
N ASN A 312 -4.51 20.06 -4.69
CA ASN A 312 -5.53 21.05 -4.33
C ASN A 312 -6.42 20.52 -3.20
N GLY A 313 -6.97 21.39 -2.37
CA GLY A 313 -7.89 21.06 -1.28
C GLY A 313 -7.38 21.60 0.05
N THR A 314 -8.08 21.26 1.13
CA THR A 314 -7.63 21.52 2.49
C THR A 314 -6.86 20.31 2.98
N ASN A 315 -5.53 20.36 2.96
CA ASN A 315 -4.70 19.22 3.30
C ASN A 315 -4.09 19.37 4.69
N THR A 316 -3.98 18.26 5.42
CA THR A 316 -3.35 18.21 6.74
C THR A 316 -2.27 17.13 6.75
N VAL A 317 -1.05 17.54 7.08
CA VAL A 317 0.07 16.65 7.35
C VAL A 317 0.42 16.75 8.82
N THR A 318 0.46 15.61 9.50
CA THR A 318 0.98 15.51 10.87
C THR A 318 2.14 14.52 10.87
N ILE A 319 3.30 14.96 11.37
CA ILE A 319 4.48 14.13 11.54
C ILE A 319 4.83 14.15 13.02
N ASP A 320 4.70 13.01 13.67
CA ASP A 320 5.11 12.78 15.05
C ASP A 320 5.99 11.54 15.12
N ASN A 321 6.87 11.48 16.13
CA ASN A 321 7.72 10.32 16.41
C ASN A 321 8.46 9.79 15.16
N ALA A 322 9.11 10.69 14.42
CA ALA A 322 9.74 10.35 13.16
C ALA A 322 11.21 10.77 13.10
N THR A 323 12.01 9.95 12.41
CA THR A 323 13.38 10.29 12.04
C THR A 323 13.51 10.26 10.52
N ILE A 324 13.89 11.39 9.93
CA ILE A 324 14.12 11.53 8.49
C ILE A 324 15.60 11.90 8.29
N GLU A 325 16.40 10.97 7.76
CA GLU A 325 17.85 11.17 7.65
C GLU A 325 18.25 12.22 6.60
N GLY A 326 17.43 12.43 5.57
CA GLY A 326 17.66 13.48 4.56
C GLY A 326 16.61 14.58 4.59
N ASP A 327 16.27 15.08 3.40
CA ASP A 327 15.42 16.26 3.28
C ASP A 327 13.93 15.91 3.36
N ALA A 328 13.15 16.84 3.90
CA ALA A 328 11.69 16.82 3.87
C ALA A 328 11.17 17.93 2.95
N SER A 329 10.31 17.56 1.99
CA SER A 329 9.73 18.46 1.01
C SER A 329 8.21 18.40 1.05
N PHE A 330 7.58 19.56 1.16
CA PHE A 330 6.13 19.72 1.17
C PHE A 330 5.73 20.65 0.03
N LYS A 331 4.82 20.19 -0.83
CA LYS A 331 4.26 20.99 -1.90
C LYS A 331 2.75 20.95 -1.79
N GLY A 332 2.16 22.06 -1.39
CA GLY A 332 0.73 22.29 -1.41
C GLY A 332 0.22 22.67 -2.80
N GLY A 333 -0.99 23.23 -2.85
CA GLY A 333 -1.63 23.66 -4.08
C GLY A 333 -2.58 24.83 -3.83
N ASN A 334 -3.81 24.72 -4.33
CA ASN A 334 -4.86 25.67 -3.96
C ASN A 334 -5.60 25.14 -2.74
N GLY A 335 -6.02 26.02 -1.84
CA GLY A 335 -6.70 25.65 -0.60
C GLY A 335 -5.80 25.80 0.63
N ASN A 336 -6.27 25.28 1.77
CA ASN A 336 -5.60 25.46 3.05
C ASN A 336 -4.68 24.28 3.36
N ASP A 337 -3.37 24.47 3.33
CA ASP A 337 -2.41 23.41 3.64
C ASP A 337 -1.80 23.59 5.04
N ILE A 338 -1.98 22.60 5.91
CA ILE A 338 -1.48 22.61 7.29
C ILE A 338 -0.43 21.51 7.46
N ILE A 339 0.79 21.90 7.84
CA ILE A 339 1.90 20.99 8.16
C ILE A 339 2.28 21.14 9.63
N ASN A 340 2.04 20.09 10.39
CA ASN A 340 2.36 20.01 11.80
C ASN A 340 3.47 18.98 12.02
N ILE A 341 4.58 19.39 12.64
CA ILE A 341 5.72 18.51 12.91
C ILE A 341 6.02 18.54 14.41
N ALA A 342 6.15 17.38 15.04
CA ALA A 342 6.39 17.20 16.47
C ALA A 342 5.35 17.88 17.36
N THR A 343 4.07 17.55 17.16
CA THR A 343 2.97 18.03 18.00
C THR A 343 2.81 17.25 19.30
N ILE A 344 3.20 15.97 19.31
CA ILE A 344 3.01 15.06 20.45
C ILE A 344 4.34 14.42 20.87
N VAL A 345 5.18 14.03 19.91
CA VAL A 345 6.47 13.38 20.16
C VAL A 345 7.55 14.01 19.29
N ASP A 346 8.78 14.06 19.80
CA ASP A 346 9.92 14.63 19.10
C ASP A 346 10.08 14.08 17.68
N VAL A 347 10.49 14.96 16.76
CA VAL A 347 10.82 14.63 15.37
C VAL A 347 12.21 15.13 15.04
N GLU A 348 13.00 14.30 14.37
CA GLU A 348 14.31 14.67 13.87
C GLU A 348 14.34 14.61 12.34
N ILE A 349 14.67 15.73 11.70
CA ILE A 349 14.95 15.83 10.27
C ILE A 349 16.41 16.24 10.13
N LEU A 350 17.30 15.31 9.79
CA LEU A 350 18.73 15.56 9.73
C LEU A 350 19.11 16.44 8.53
N GLY A 351 18.28 16.44 7.48
CA GLY A 351 18.41 17.29 6.30
C GLY A 351 17.77 18.67 6.45
N SER A 352 17.26 19.17 5.33
CA SER A 352 16.57 20.47 5.22
C SER A 352 15.07 20.28 5.09
N ILE A 353 14.31 21.31 5.45
CA ILE A 353 12.90 21.43 5.10
C ILE A 353 12.76 22.40 3.93
N TRP A 354 12.00 21.97 2.92
CA TRP A 354 11.48 22.84 1.86
C TRP A 354 9.95 22.73 1.83
N ALA A 355 9.25 23.82 2.09
CA ALA A 355 7.80 23.88 2.05
C ALA A 355 7.36 24.98 1.10
N ALA A 356 6.52 24.65 0.12
CA ALA A 356 5.81 25.61 -0.70
C ALA A 356 4.34 25.24 -0.70
N LEU A 357 3.56 25.92 0.14
CA LEU A 357 2.20 25.50 0.47
C LEU A 357 1.16 26.21 -0.39
N GLY A 358 1.18 27.54 -0.49
CA GLY A 358 0.22 28.23 -1.35
C GLY A 358 0.70 28.48 -2.78
N ASN A 359 -0.23 29.02 -3.55
CA ASN A 359 -0.04 29.43 -4.94
C ASN A 359 0.18 30.95 -5.04
N ASP A 360 0.89 31.39 -6.09
CA ASP A 360 1.07 32.81 -6.42
C ASP A 360 -0.21 33.45 -7.02
N ALA A 361 -1.32 32.72 -7.09
CA ALA A 361 -2.39 32.95 -8.06
C ALA A 361 -3.63 33.63 -7.48
N GLY A 362 -3.51 34.53 -6.50
CA GLY A 362 -4.53 35.55 -6.18
C GLY A 362 -5.95 35.02 -5.91
N VAL A 363 -6.09 33.73 -5.59
CA VAL A 363 -7.35 33.18 -5.10
C VAL A 363 -7.44 33.59 -3.64
N VAL A 364 -8.38 34.49 -3.38
CA VAL A 364 -8.51 35.18 -2.10
C VAL A 364 -8.89 34.17 -1.01
N ALA A 365 -8.02 34.05 0.01
CA ALA A 365 -8.21 33.40 1.32
C ALA A 365 -7.70 31.97 1.54
N ASP A 366 -6.68 31.50 0.81
CA ASP A 366 -5.93 30.31 1.25
C ASP A 366 -5.24 30.60 2.59
N ARG A 367 -5.25 29.63 3.52
CA ARG A 367 -4.53 29.68 4.80
C ARG A 367 -3.55 28.54 4.86
N ASN A 368 -2.26 28.85 4.82
CA ASN A 368 -1.21 27.84 4.93
C ASN A 368 -0.44 27.97 6.24
N GLU A 369 -0.06 26.84 6.80
CA GLU A 369 0.54 26.77 8.12
C GLU A 369 1.68 25.75 8.14
N LEU A 370 2.84 26.16 8.64
CA LEU A 370 3.93 25.28 9.01
C LEU A 370 4.28 25.48 10.49
N GLN A 371 3.98 24.48 11.30
CA GLN A 371 4.32 24.44 12.73
C GLN A 371 5.42 23.41 13.00
N LEU A 372 6.46 23.84 13.71
CA LEU A 372 7.55 23.01 14.20
C LEU A 372 7.54 22.96 15.73
N GLY A 373 7.24 21.80 16.29
CA GLY A 373 7.11 21.53 17.72
C GLY A 373 5.70 21.80 18.26
N SER A 374 5.58 21.71 19.58
CA SER A 374 4.39 22.13 20.33
C SER A 374 4.79 22.65 21.70
N ASN A 375 4.21 23.78 22.12
CA ASN A 375 4.45 24.51 23.38
C ASN A 375 4.81 23.62 24.59
N GLY A 376 6.10 23.31 24.74
CA GLY A 376 6.68 22.54 25.84
C GLY A 376 6.35 21.04 25.87
N VAL A 377 5.73 20.48 24.82
CA VAL A 377 5.35 19.06 24.76
C VAL A 377 6.33 18.25 23.91
N ALA A 378 6.59 18.69 22.68
CA ALA A 378 7.49 18.01 21.75
C ALA A 378 8.32 19.01 20.92
N SER A 379 9.49 18.56 20.50
CA SER A 379 10.47 19.36 19.76
C SER A 379 10.68 18.84 18.35
N ALA A 380 10.77 19.77 17.39
CA ALA A 380 11.20 19.49 16.03
C ALA A 380 12.66 19.95 15.85
N THR A 381 13.55 19.03 15.45
CA THR A 381 14.95 19.37 15.13
C THR A 381 15.18 19.27 13.62
N VAL A 382 15.61 20.37 13.01
CA VAL A 382 16.03 20.43 11.60
C VAL A 382 17.54 20.64 11.53
N GLY A 383 18.26 19.61 11.09
CA GLY A 383 19.73 19.57 11.08
C GLY A 383 20.39 20.55 10.10
N ARG A 384 19.63 21.11 9.14
CA ARG A 384 20.12 22.06 8.14
C ARG A 384 19.24 23.31 8.06
N ALA A 385 18.75 23.63 6.87
CA ALA A 385 18.01 24.85 6.58
C ALA A 385 16.50 24.58 6.52
N LEU A 386 15.71 25.62 6.75
CA LEU A 386 14.28 25.64 6.46
C LEU A 386 14.01 26.69 5.40
N THR A 387 13.27 26.32 4.36
CA THR A 387 12.72 27.28 3.38
C THR A 387 11.21 27.13 3.31
N TYR A 388 10.50 28.24 3.43
CA TYR A 388 9.04 28.29 3.35
C TYR A 388 8.58 29.30 2.29
N PHE A 389 7.59 28.91 1.48
CA PHE A 389 6.86 29.75 0.54
C PHE A 389 5.37 29.67 0.83
N GLY A 390 4.78 30.79 1.25
CA GLY A 390 3.37 30.93 1.61
C GLY A 390 2.45 31.13 0.41
N GLY A 391 2.77 32.09 -0.47
CA GLY A 391 1.94 32.45 -1.62
C GLY A 391 1.08 33.68 -1.32
N SER A 392 -0.15 33.69 -1.83
CA SER A 392 -1.16 34.68 -1.41
C SER A 392 -2.09 34.08 -0.36
N GLY A 393 -2.57 34.87 0.60
CA GLY A 393 -3.54 34.45 1.59
C GLY A 393 -3.15 34.83 3.01
N THR A 394 -3.39 33.93 3.96
CA THR A 394 -2.90 34.05 5.34
C THR A 394 -1.91 32.94 5.58
N ASP A 395 -0.63 33.28 5.61
CA ASP A 395 0.43 32.30 5.82
C ASP A 395 1.00 32.39 7.23
N SER A 396 1.27 31.24 7.85
CA SER A 396 1.84 31.18 9.20
C SER A 396 3.00 30.21 9.29
N VAL A 397 4.07 30.64 9.95
CA VAL A 397 5.21 29.79 10.30
C VAL A 397 5.51 29.94 11.78
N ALA A 398 5.41 28.83 12.51
CA ALA A 398 5.64 28.78 13.96
C ALA A 398 6.79 27.84 14.30
N LEU A 399 7.73 28.33 15.11
CA LEU A 399 8.76 27.52 15.77
C LEU A 399 8.48 27.52 17.27
N GLU A 400 7.94 26.41 17.77
CA GLU A 400 7.52 26.22 19.15
C GLU A 400 8.70 25.91 20.08
N GLU A 401 8.43 25.86 21.40
CA GLU A 401 9.47 25.69 22.42
C GLU A 401 10.37 24.48 22.16
N ASN A 402 11.68 24.66 22.40
CA ASN A 402 12.74 23.66 22.19
C ASN A 402 12.94 23.18 20.74
N SER A 403 12.21 23.70 19.77
CA SER A 403 12.42 23.37 18.36
C SER A 403 13.60 24.16 17.77
N SER A 404 14.29 23.57 16.81
CA SER A 404 15.51 24.16 16.26
C SER A 404 15.68 23.98 14.76
N VAL A 405 16.27 25.00 14.12
CA VAL A 405 16.77 24.94 12.74
C VAL A 405 18.25 25.34 12.75
N ALA A 406 19.13 24.38 12.51
CA ALA A 406 20.57 24.57 12.73
C ALA A 406 21.20 25.67 11.87
N GLN A 407 20.65 25.93 10.67
CA GLN A 407 21.19 26.89 9.71
C GLN A 407 20.20 28.04 9.42
N LEU A 408 20.09 28.43 8.16
CA LEU A 408 19.19 29.50 7.72
C LEU A 408 17.74 29.01 7.71
N MET A 409 16.89 29.78 8.38
CA MET A 409 15.45 29.79 8.18
C MET A 409 15.11 30.94 7.21
N ASN A 410 14.64 30.60 6.01
CA ASN A 410 14.31 31.54 4.94
C ASN A 410 12.83 31.44 4.57
N ILE A 411 12.07 32.45 4.96
CA ILE A 411 10.61 32.48 4.84
C ILE A 411 10.22 33.56 3.82
N SER A 412 9.36 33.21 2.87
CA SER A 412 8.67 34.12 1.97
C SER A 412 7.17 33.86 2.09
N LEU A 413 6.42 34.79 2.68
CA LEU A 413 4.99 34.58 2.98
C LEU A 413 4.19 34.97 1.74
N GLY A 414 3.94 36.25 1.48
CA GLY A 414 3.79 36.73 0.11
C GLY A 414 2.81 37.89 -0.03
N ALA A 415 1.52 37.62 -0.14
CA ALA A 415 0.53 38.69 -0.10
C ALA A 415 -0.59 38.33 0.87
N GLY A 416 -0.90 39.20 1.82
CA GLY A 416 -2.03 39.06 2.73
C GLY A 416 -1.61 39.17 4.20
N GLN A 417 -2.41 38.57 5.10
CA GLN A 417 -2.16 38.69 6.54
C GLN A 417 -1.29 37.55 7.01
N ASP A 418 -0.01 37.80 7.21
CA ASP A 418 0.96 36.75 7.47
C ASP A 418 1.52 36.79 8.90
N GLU A 419 1.90 35.63 9.43
CA GLU A 419 2.43 35.48 10.79
C GLU A 419 3.72 34.66 10.82
N VAL A 420 4.72 35.15 11.55
CA VAL A 420 5.89 34.35 11.96
C VAL A 420 6.07 34.46 13.46
N SER A 421 6.09 33.31 14.13
CA SER A 421 6.24 33.21 15.58
C SER A 421 7.42 32.31 15.98
N LEU A 422 8.23 32.76 16.93
CA LEU A 422 9.31 31.99 17.55
C LEU A 422 9.07 31.98 19.06
N ALA A 423 8.85 30.79 19.63
CA ALA A 423 8.61 30.62 21.06
C ALA A 423 9.92 30.68 21.87
N ALA A 424 9.81 30.78 23.20
CA ALA A 424 10.95 30.73 24.10
C ALA A 424 11.67 29.37 24.01
N GLY A 425 13.01 29.36 24.08
CA GLY A 425 13.80 28.14 23.94
C GLY A 425 13.89 27.59 22.51
N SER A 426 13.19 28.18 21.54
CA SER A 426 13.43 27.87 20.12
C SER A 426 14.78 28.44 19.66
N SER A 427 15.38 27.85 18.63
CA SER A 427 16.66 28.37 18.10
C SER A 427 16.80 28.23 16.59
N VAL A 428 17.40 29.25 15.97
CA VAL A 428 17.73 29.22 14.54
C VAL A 428 19.17 29.72 14.33
N GLY A 429 19.86 29.20 13.30
CA GLY A 429 21.20 29.69 12.96
C GLY A 429 21.18 31.12 12.43
N SER A 430 20.21 31.43 11.56
CA SER A 430 19.86 32.79 11.16
C SER A 430 18.45 32.84 10.59
N LEU A 431 17.79 33.99 10.66
CA LEU A 431 16.44 34.18 10.14
C LEU A 431 16.37 35.27 9.07
N LYS A 432 15.71 34.94 7.96
CA LYS A 432 15.26 35.90 6.96
C LYS A 432 13.77 35.68 6.69
N VAL A 433 12.98 36.73 6.86
CA VAL A 433 11.55 36.75 6.56
C VAL A 433 11.26 37.83 5.54
N ASN A 434 10.54 37.47 4.49
CA ASN A 434 9.96 38.39 3.53
C ASN A 434 8.44 38.23 3.57
N PHE A 435 7.75 39.25 4.07
CA PHE A 435 6.28 39.30 4.10
C PHE A 435 5.67 39.61 2.72
N GLY A 436 6.52 39.89 1.73
CA GLY A 436 6.09 40.26 0.38
C GLY A 436 5.54 41.68 0.32
N VAL A 437 4.85 42.10 -0.74
CA VAL A 437 4.54 43.53 -0.96
C VAL A 437 3.04 43.73 -1.06
N ASP A 438 2.43 44.14 0.05
CA ASP A 438 1.01 44.47 0.12
C ASP A 438 0.71 45.58 1.17
N THR A 439 -0.56 45.67 1.58
CA THR A 439 -1.05 46.61 2.60
C THR A 439 -1.73 45.92 3.78
N ASP A 440 -1.73 44.59 3.79
CA ASP A 440 -2.35 43.80 4.83
C ASP A 440 -1.41 43.75 6.06
N PRO A 441 -1.96 43.64 7.28
CA PRO A 441 -1.14 43.63 8.48
C PRO A 441 -0.47 42.27 8.71
N ASP A 442 0.82 42.33 9.01
CA ASP A 442 1.71 41.22 9.34
C ASP A 442 2.01 41.13 10.83
N THR A 443 2.19 39.92 11.33
CA THR A 443 2.62 39.66 12.71
C THR A 443 4.01 39.01 12.74
N PHE A 444 4.95 39.63 13.45
CA PHE A 444 6.23 39.01 13.79
C PHE A 444 6.41 38.96 15.31
N ASN A 445 6.38 37.77 15.89
CA ASN A 445 6.56 37.55 17.32
C ASN A 445 7.84 36.74 17.58
N ASN A 446 8.82 37.36 18.25
CA ASN A 446 10.06 36.69 18.63
C ASN A 446 10.22 36.66 20.15
N LEU A 447 9.93 35.50 20.74
CA LEU A 447 10.13 35.18 22.15
C LEU A 447 11.36 34.30 22.41
N SER A 448 12.12 33.95 21.36
CA SER A 448 13.35 33.17 21.49
C SER A 448 14.38 33.93 22.32
N ASP A 449 15.05 33.21 23.21
CA ASP A 449 16.17 33.67 24.02
C ASP A 449 17.54 33.47 23.33
N ALA A 450 17.57 32.78 22.19
CA ALA A 450 18.78 32.62 21.38
C ALA A 450 19.17 33.92 20.64
N ASP A 451 20.49 34.16 20.54
CA ASP A 451 21.06 35.29 19.79
C ASP A 451 21.40 34.87 18.35
N PHE A 452 20.71 35.45 17.36
CA PHE A 452 20.92 35.19 15.94
C PHE A 452 20.56 36.41 15.08
N ASN A 453 21.05 36.39 13.84
CA ASN A 453 20.77 37.46 12.88
C ASN A 453 19.33 37.36 12.36
N ILE A 454 18.59 38.46 12.41
CA ILE A 454 17.23 38.59 11.89
C ILE A 454 17.20 39.63 10.77
N VAL A 455 16.61 39.27 9.63
CA VAL A 455 16.32 40.19 8.54
C VAL A 455 14.85 40.11 8.20
N LEU A 456 14.11 41.20 8.43
CA LEU A 456 12.72 41.36 8.02
C LEU A 456 12.66 42.23 6.76
N VAL A 457 11.93 41.78 5.75
CA VAL A 457 11.75 42.46 4.47
C VAL A 457 10.26 42.71 4.26
N ASN A 458 9.93 43.97 3.93
CA ASN A 458 8.57 44.45 3.65
C ASN A 458 7.52 44.23 4.75
N TYR A 459 7.93 44.07 6.00
CA TYR A 459 7.03 43.90 7.13
C TYR A 459 6.10 45.12 7.33
N VAL A 460 4.79 44.89 7.34
CA VAL A 460 3.74 45.88 7.60
C VAL A 460 3.04 45.55 8.92
N PRO A 461 3.38 46.19 10.06
CA PRO A 461 2.85 45.83 11.38
C PRO A 461 1.38 46.21 11.63
#